data_AF-A0A354U834-F1
#
_entry.id   AF-A0A354U834-F1
#
_cell.length_a   1.000
_cell.length_b   1.000
_cell.length_c   1.000
_cell.angle_alpha   90.00
_cell.angle_beta   90.00
_cell.angle_gamma   90.00
#
_symmetry.space_group_name_H-M   'P 1'
#
loop_
_entity.id
_entity.type
_entity.pdbx_description
1 polymer ?
#
loop_
_entity_poly.entity_id
_entity_poly.type
_entity_poly.pdbx_seq_one_letter_code
_entity_poly.pdbx_strand_id
1 'polypeptide(L)'
;MKRIKEGNPIRYPSKVDVFGLHAAHHTVEYVDKERLRKNFQPVLDFQKKYGAIIYAGEFSVIRWAPDGDRYLDDMASLLEENQWHWTYHTFREKWNGWSLEHSDDWKEQKAVPDTKRKQVILKYLSLNRK
;
A
#
# COMPACT_ATOMS: atom_id res chain seq x y z
N MET A 1 12.07 -7.49 -7.18
CA MET A 1 12.38 -6.42 -8.15
C MET A 1 12.74 -6.90 -9.56
N LYS A 2 13.31 -8.11 -9.75
CA LYS A 2 13.54 -8.72 -11.08
C LYS A 2 12.26 -8.90 -11.91
N ARG A 3 11.20 -9.49 -11.33
CA ARG A 3 9.90 -9.76 -11.98
C ARG A 3 9.26 -8.55 -12.69
N ILE A 4 9.36 -7.34 -12.13
CA ILE A 4 8.77 -6.14 -12.75
C ILE A 4 9.62 -5.66 -13.94
N LYS A 5 10.94 -5.85 -13.89
CA LYS A 5 11.85 -5.55 -15.02
C LYS A 5 11.78 -6.62 -16.12
N GLU A 6 11.36 -7.83 -15.78
CA GLU A 6 11.23 -9.00 -16.67
C GLU A 6 9.86 -9.08 -17.38
N GLY A 7 9.00 -8.06 -17.24
CA GLY A 7 7.73 -7.97 -17.98
C GLY A 7 6.56 -8.74 -17.38
N ASN A 8 6.69 -9.29 -16.15
CA ASN A 8 5.59 -9.95 -15.44
C ASN A 8 5.37 -9.32 -14.05
N PRO A 9 4.83 -8.09 -13.99
CA PRO A 9 4.62 -7.39 -12.74
C PRO A 9 3.45 -7.99 -11.94
N ILE A 10 3.63 -8.06 -10.62
CA ILE A 10 2.53 -8.37 -9.68
C ILE A 10 1.53 -7.22 -9.74
N ARG A 11 0.25 -7.54 -9.95
CA ARG A 11 -0.85 -6.57 -10.02
C ARG A 11 -1.71 -6.62 -8.76
N TYR A 12 -2.45 -5.54 -8.53
CA TYR A 12 -3.46 -5.46 -7.48
C TYR A 12 -4.73 -4.77 -8.02
N PRO A 13 -5.94 -5.30 -7.77
CA PRO A 13 -6.20 -6.64 -7.23
C PRO A 13 -5.85 -7.73 -8.26
N SER A 14 -5.37 -8.88 -7.81
CA SER A 14 -5.01 -9.99 -8.71
C SER A 14 -4.82 -11.30 -7.94
N LYS A 15 -4.75 -12.42 -8.68
CA LYS A 15 -4.10 -13.63 -8.17
C LYS A 15 -2.60 -13.38 -8.03
N VAL A 16 -2.05 -13.65 -6.85
CA VAL A 16 -0.62 -13.52 -6.55
C VAL A 16 -0.13 -14.79 -5.87
N ASP A 17 1.13 -15.13 -6.12
CA ASP A 17 1.83 -16.16 -5.38
C ASP A 17 2.11 -15.62 -3.96
N VAL A 18 1.55 -16.26 -2.94
CA VAL A 18 1.78 -15.88 -1.55
C VAL A 18 2.96 -16.68 -1.01
N PHE A 19 4.08 -16.00 -0.80
CA PHE A 19 5.25 -16.56 -0.14
C PHE A 19 5.37 -15.96 1.26
N GLY A 20 5.47 -16.80 2.29
CA GLY A 20 5.59 -16.34 3.67
C GLY A 20 6.32 -17.33 4.56
N LEU A 21 6.81 -16.86 5.71
CA LEU A 21 7.54 -17.64 6.73
C LEU A 21 6.72 -18.85 7.28
N HIS A 22 5.42 -18.89 7.01
CA HIS A 22 4.48 -19.96 7.36
C HIS A 22 3.77 -20.60 6.16
N ALA A 23 4.09 -20.18 4.92
CA ALA A 23 3.59 -20.83 3.73
C ALA A 23 4.44 -22.10 3.50
N ALA A 24 4.05 -23.20 4.14
CA ALA A 24 4.68 -24.50 3.94
C ALA A 24 4.59 -24.97 2.47
N HIS A 25 3.67 -24.38 1.68
CA HIS A 25 3.42 -24.70 0.28
C HIS A 25 3.20 -23.45 -0.56
N HIS A 26 3.50 -23.56 -1.85
CA HIS A 26 3.18 -22.57 -2.87
C HIS A 26 1.65 -22.43 -3.00
N THR A 27 1.12 -21.30 -2.54
CA THR A 27 -0.31 -20.97 -2.67
C THR A 27 -0.50 -19.74 -3.56
N VAL A 28 -1.50 -19.83 -4.44
CA VAL A 28 -1.95 -18.71 -5.27
C VAL A 28 -3.25 -18.21 -4.68
N GLU A 29 -3.29 -16.96 -4.22
CA GLU A 29 -4.48 -16.35 -3.65
C GLU A 29 -4.90 -15.12 -4.44
N TYR A 30 -6.21 -14.89 -4.52
CA TYR A 30 -6.73 -13.61 -5.01
C TYR A 30 -6.63 -12.57 -3.90
N VAL A 31 -5.91 -11.48 -4.18
CA VAL A 31 -5.67 -10.39 -3.23
C VAL A 31 -6.39 -9.14 -3.72
N ASP A 32 -7.32 -8.66 -2.88
CA ASP A 32 -8.14 -7.47 -3.05
C ASP A 32 -8.32 -6.77 -1.69
N LYS A 33 -9.19 -5.75 -1.63
CA LYS A 33 -9.49 -5.01 -0.39
C LYS A 33 -10.00 -5.92 0.73
N GLU A 34 -10.82 -6.93 0.43
CA GLU A 34 -11.35 -7.84 1.44
C GLU A 34 -10.27 -8.77 1.99
N ARG A 35 -9.30 -9.18 1.16
CA ARG A 35 -8.12 -9.88 1.67
C ARG A 35 -7.28 -8.99 2.59
N LEU A 36 -7.10 -7.70 2.27
CA LEU A 36 -6.44 -6.74 3.16
C LEU A 36 -7.19 -6.60 4.49
N ARG A 37 -8.52 -6.50 4.45
CA ARG A 37 -9.37 -6.46 5.66
C ARG A 37 -9.16 -7.69 6.53
N LYS A 38 -9.11 -8.90 5.93
CA LYS A 38 -8.81 -10.14 6.66
C LYS A 38 -7.42 -10.12 7.31
N ASN A 39 -6.42 -9.52 6.65
CA ASN A 39 -5.08 -9.40 7.23
C ASN A 39 -5.04 -8.49 8.46
N PHE A 40 -5.99 -7.56 8.59
CA PHE A 40 -6.10 -6.67 9.75
C PHE A 40 -6.81 -7.33 10.93
N GLN A 41 -7.47 -8.48 10.75
CA GLN A 41 -8.26 -9.13 11.80
C GLN A 41 -7.50 -9.30 13.14
N PRO A 42 -6.23 -9.74 13.16
CA PRO A 42 -5.49 -9.86 14.43
C PRO A 42 -5.30 -8.52 15.16
N VAL A 43 -5.15 -7.42 14.41
CA VAL A 43 -5.00 -6.07 14.97
C VAL A 43 -6.35 -5.55 15.48
N LEU A 44 -7.43 -5.83 14.75
CA LEU A 44 -8.80 -5.51 15.18
C LEU A 44 -9.17 -6.25 16.46
N ASP A 45 -8.82 -7.52 16.56
CA ASP A 45 -9.05 -8.33 17.75
C ASP A 45 -8.25 -7.79 18.95
N PHE A 46 -7.00 -7.37 18.71
CA PHE A 46 -6.16 -6.72 19.71
C PHE A 46 -6.75 -5.39 20.19
N GLN A 47 -7.14 -4.51 19.26
CA GLN A 47 -7.81 -3.24 19.58
C GLN A 47 -9.08 -3.47 20.39
N LYS A 48 -9.94 -4.41 19.97
CA LYS A 48 -11.19 -4.72 20.69
C LYS A 48 -10.94 -5.26 22.10
N LYS A 49 -9.93 -6.12 22.26
CA LYS A 49 -9.62 -6.76 23.55
C LYS A 49 -9.04 -5.77 24.57
N TYR A 50 -8.22 -4.82 24.11
CA TYR A 50 -7.43 -3.97 25.00
C TYR A 50 -7.80 -2.48 24.94
N GLY A 51 -8.70 -2.07 24.03
CA GLY A 51 -9.01 -0.66 23.80
C GLY A 51 -7.82 0.14 23.26
N ALA A 52 -6.88 -0.53 22.58
CA ALA A 52 -5.65 0.10 22.11
C ALA A 52 -5.91 1.11 20.99
N ILE A 53 -5.19 2.24 21.02
CA ILE A 53 -5.13 3.18 19.89
C ILE A 53 -4.13 2.63 18.89
N ILE A 54 -4.56 2.45 17.63
CA ILE A 54 -3.73 1.88 16.58
C ILE A 54 -3.15 2.99 15.70
N TYR A 55 -1.85 2.86 15.41
CA TYR A 55 -1.12 3.71 14.50
C TYR A 55 -0.38 2.88 13.46
N ALA A 56 -0.76 3.01 12.19
CA ALA A 56 -0.06 2.41 11.05
C ALA A 56 1.13 3.31 10.67
N GLY A 57 2.29 3.05 11.26
CA GLY A 57 3.49 3.88 11.10
C GLY A 57 4.12 3.83 9.70
N GLU A 58 3.86 2.77 8.93
CA GLU A 58 4.42 2.59 7.60
C GLU A 58 3.49 1.79 6.69
N PHE A 59 3.21 2.33 5.51
CA PHE A 59 2.71 1.59 4.36
C PHE A 59 3.12 2.32 3.06
N SER A 60 3.25 1.56 1.97
CA SER A 60 3.63 2.10 0.67
C SER A 60 3.32 1.14 -0.48
N VAL A 61 3.52 1.63 -1.71
CA VAL A 61 3.54 0.81 -2.92
C VAL A 61 4.67 1.27 -3.84
N ILE A 62 5.33 0.30 -4.48
CA ILE A 62 6.48 0.60 -5.33
C ILE A 62 5.98 1.30 -6.58
N ARG A 63 6.67 2.37 -6.98
CA ARG A 63 6.19 3.32 -7.99
C ARG A 63 5.84 2.72 -9.35
N TRP A 64 6.53 1.66 -9.74
CA TRP A 64 6.31 0.95 -11.00
C TRP A 64 5.45 -0.33 -10.84
N ALA A 65 4.78 -0.51 -9.70
CA ALA A 65 3.73 -1.51 -9.59
C ALA A 65 2.50 -1.04 -10.37
N PRO A 66 1.97 -1.86 -11.29
CA PRO A 66 0.71 -1.56 -11.95
C PRO A 66 -0.39 -1.39 -10.91
N ASP A 67 -1.27 -0.42 -11.14
CA ASP A 67 -2.48 -0.20 -10.33
C ASP A 67 -2.16 0.09 -8.85
N GLY A 68 -0.95 0.61 -8.56
CA GLY A 68 -0.51 0.91 -7.20
C GLY A 68 -1.34 2.00 -6.51
N ASP A 69 -1.91 2.94 -7.27
CA ASP A 69 -2.89 3.92 -6.79
C ASP A 69 -4.14 3.23 -6.23
N ARG A 70 -4.60 2.14 -6.86
CA ARG A 70 -5.74 1.37 -6.36
C ARG A 70 -5.43 0.69 -5.03
N TYR A 71 -4.25 0.11 -4.90
CA TYR A 71 -3.79 -0.45 -3.62
C TYR A 71 -3.75 0.61 -2.52
N LEU A 72 -3.20 1.80 -2.81
CA LEU A 72 -3.16 2.88 -1.83
C LEU A 72 -4.56 3.36 -1.42
N ASP A 73 -5.52 3.41 -2.35
CA ASP A 73 -6.91 3.80 -2.05
C ASP A 73 -7.61 2.77 -1.17
N ASP A 74 -7.45 1.47 -1.48
CA ASP A 74 -8.01 0.39 -0.68
C ASP A 74 -7.35 0.32 0.71
N MET A 75 -6.02 0.50 0.81
CA MET A 75 -5.29 0.54 2.09
C MET A 75 -5.71 1.74 2.95
N ALA A 76 -5.65 2.96 2.40
CA ALA A 76 -5.98 4.17 3.13
C ALA A 76 -7.46 4.20 3.55
N SER A 77 -8.39 3.77 2.68
CA SER A 77 -9.80 3.64 3.08
C SER A 77 -10.01 2.67 4.24
N LEU A 78 -9.30 1.54 4.29
CA LEU A 78 -9.39 0.63 5.45
C LEU A 78 -8.85 1.27 6.72
N LEU A 79 -7.77 2.05 6.66
CA LEU A 79 -7.23 2.74 7.83
C LEU A 79 -8.22 3.79 8.37
N GLU A 80 -8.85 4.56 7.48
CA GLU A 80 -9.92 5.50 7.84
C GLU A 80 -11.17 4.80 8.39
N GLU A 81 -11.63 3.73 7.73
CA GLU A 81 -12.80 2.93 8.17
C GLU A 81 -12.62 2.41 9.61
N ASN A 82 -11.39 2.06 10.00
CA ASN A 82 -11.07 1.58 11.34
C ASN A 82 -10.67 2.70 12.32
N GLN A 83 -10.71 3.96 11.88
CA GLN A 83 -10.30 5.14 12.65
C GLN A 83 -8.85 5.06 13.17
N TRP A 84 -7.96 4.49 12.37
CA TRP A 84 -6.54 4.37 12.71
C TRP A 84 -5.77 5.59 12.26
N HIS A 85 -4.84 6.05 13.10
CA HIS A 85 -3.85 7.02 12.66
C HIS A 85 -2.87 6.35 11.69
N TRP A 86 -2.32 7.09 10.74
CA TRP A 86 -1.38 6.53 9.78
C TRP A 86 -0.41 7.56 9.23
N THR A 87 0.74 7.08 8.74
CA THR A 87 1.70 7.87 7.97
C THR A 87 2.08 7.13 6.70
N TYR A 88 2.04 7.82 5.57
CA TYR A 88 2.54 7.28 4.31
C TYR A 88 4.08 7.24 4.32
N HIS A 89 4.64 6.08 3.99
CA HIS A 89 6.06 5.96 3.71
C HIS A 89 6.26 5.92 2.19
N THR A 90 7.11 6.71 1.55
CA THR A 90 8.13 7.60 2.10
C THR A 90 8.04 9.01 1.48
N PHE A 91 8.53 10.03 2.18
CA PHE A 91 8.66 11.39 1.66
C PHE A 91 10.14 11.74 1.44
N ARG A 92 10.52 11.90 0.17
CA ARG A 92 11.86 12.37 -0.27
C ARG A 92 13.06 11.61 0.31
N GLU A 93 12.90 10.30 0.46
CA GLU A 93 14.04 9.43 0.77
C GLU A 93 15.05 9.33 -0.39
N LYS A 94 16.30 9.00 -0.08
CA LYS A 94 17.38 8.80 -1.07
C LYS A 94 16.98 7.82 -2.17
N TRP A 95 16.23 6.77 -1.83
CA TRP A 95 15.69 5.82 -2.80
C TRP A 95 14.26 6.20 -3.18
N ASN A 96 14.03 6.54 -4.45
CA ASN A 96 12.75 7.07 -4.91
C ASN A 96 11.68 6.01 -5.22
N GLY A 97 11.93 4.73 -4.95
CA GLY A 97 11.03 3.64 -5.34
C GLY A 97 9.65 3.69 -4.65
N TRP A 98 9.54 4.32 -3.49
CA TRP A 98 8.28 4.53 -2.76
C TRP A 98 7.73 5.96 -2.92
N SER A 99 8.34 6.79 -3.77
CA SER A 99 8.01 8.19 -3.88
C SER A 99 6.67 8.42 -4.60
N LEU A 100 5.84 9.28 -4.03
CA LEU A 100 4.62 9.82 -4.66
C LEU A 100 4.92 10.92 -5.67
N GLU A 101 6.09 11.55 -5.57
CA GLU A 101 6.49 12.68 -6.42
C GLU A 101 7.16 12.21 -7.73
N HIS A 102 7.41 10.91 -7.91
CA HIS A 102 8.07 10.36 -9.11
C HIS A 102 7.10 9.51 -9.93
N SER A 103 7.28 9.55 -11.26
CA SER A 103 6.42 8.82 -12.21
C SER A 103 6.44 7.30 -11.99
N ASP A 104 5.52 6.59 -12.63
CA ASP A 104 5.48 5.13 -12.57
C ASP A 104 6.57 4.47 -13.46
N ASP A 105 7.27 5.24 -14.31
CA ASP A 105 8.38 4.75 -15.11
C ASP A 105 9.66 4.67 -14.28
N TRP A 106 10.11 3.45 -13.97
CA TRP A 106 11.33 3.21 -13.20
C TRP A 106 12.61 3.83 -13.79
N LYS A 107 12.62 4.16 -15.09
CA LYS A 107 13.75 4.84 -15.74
C LYS A 107 13.79 6.33 -15.43
N GLU A 108 12.64 6.96 -15.24
CA GLU A 108 12.56 8.38 -14.89
C GLU A 108 12.96 8.58 -13.43
N GLN A 109 13.96 9.41 -13.18
CA GLN A 109 14.48 9.68 -11.84
C GLN A 109 14.09 11.06 -11.31
N LYS A 110 13.51 11.92 -12.16
CA LYS A 110 13.05 13.24 -11.78
C LYS A 110 11.65 13.17 -11.18
N ALA A 111 11.39 14.07 -10.25
CA ALA A 111 10.04 14.30 -9.76
C ALA A 111 9.17 14.87 -10.88
N VAL A 112 7.91 14.46 -10.91
CA VAL A 112 6.86 14.96 -11.81
C VAL A 112 5.85 15.79 -11.01
N PRO A 113 5.12 16.72 -11.66
CA PRO A 113 4.18 17.58 -10.96
C PRO A 113 3.10 16.82 -10.18
N ASP A 114 2.62 15.72 -10.75
CA ASP A 114 1.53 14.95 -10.18
C ASP A 114 1.56 13.46 -10.56
N THR A 115 0.97 12.62 -9.71
CA THR A 115 0.81 11.17 -9.92
C THR A 115 -0.53 10.72 -9.35
N LYS A 116 -1.11 9.64 -9.89
CA LYS A 116 -2.35 9.06 -9.33
C LYS A 116 -2.17 8.66 -7.87
N ARG A 117 -1.02 8.09 -7.53
CA ARG A 117 -0.64 7.71 -6.16
C ARG A 117 -0.64 8.93 -5.22
N LYS A 118 -0.06 10.05 -5.66
CA LYS A 118 -0.07 11.32 -4.91
C LYS A 118 -1.48 11.85 -4.71
N GLN A 119 -2.32 11.84 -5.75
CA GLN A 119 -3.72 12.27 -5.67
C GLN A 119 -4.50 11.48 -4.61
N VAL A 120 -4.35 10.16 -4.58
CA VAL A 120 -4.99 9.29 -3.58
C VAL A 120 -4.58 9.66 -2.16
N ILE A 121 -3.27 9.77 -1.89
CA ILE A 121 -2.81 10.11 -0.54
C ILE A 121 -3.25 11.53 -0.13
N LEU A 122 -3.21 12.50 -1.05
CA LEU A 122 -3.71 13.85 -0.78
C LEU A 122 -5.22 13.89 -0.52
N LYS A 123 -6.02 13.06 -1.20
CA LYS A 123 -7.46 12.90 -0.94
C LYS A 123 -7.69 12.51 0.53
N TYR A 124 -7.02 11.48 1.05
CA TYR A 124 -7.21 11.06 2.43
C TYR A 124 -6.61 12.05 3.44
N LEU A 125 -5.44 12.62 3.16
CA LEU A 125 -4.89 13.69 4.02
C LEU A 125 -5.81 14.91 4.12
N SER A 126 -6.61 15.18 3.07
CA SER A 126 -7.56 16.30 3.09
C SER A 126 -8.69 16.12 4.11
N LEU A 127 -9.00 14.90 4.54
CA LEU A 127 -9.99 14.61 5.58
C LEU A 127 -9.58 15.18 6.95
N ASN A 128 -8.29 15.48 7.14
CA ASN A 128 -7.76 16.09 8.37
C ASN A 128 -7.83 17.62 8.38
N ARG A 129 -8.35 18.24 7.31
CA ARG A 129 -8.54 19.70 7.29
C ARG A 129 -9.68 20.06 8.24
N LYS A 130 -9.38 20.97 9.16
CA LYS A 130 -10.38 21.62 10.02
C LYS A 130 -11.11 22.72 9.27
#